data_AF-A0A5C8D686-F1
#
_entry.id   AF-A0A5C8D686-F1
#
_cell.length_a   1.000
_cell.length_b   1.000
_cell.length_c   1.000
_cell.angle_alpha   90.00
_cell.angle_beta   90.00
_cell.angle_gamma   90.00
#
_symmetry.space_group_name_H-M   'P 1'
#
loop_
_entity.id
_entity.type
_entity.pdbx_description
1 polymer ?
#
loop_
_entity_poly.entity_id
_entity_poly.type
_entity_poly.pdbx_seq_one_letter_code
_entity_poly.pdbx_strand_id
1 'polypeptide(L)'
;MIQEEVTTADKECIAVRLLAEYPDTDSYIYLMFFIDKDSLKLIDSEIMVSNNYDFFILLNEVKDLSELYRHIEVAIEANKNLIIPCDKLKDDINKILRDRINRVGIVNYLSKKDIIPIIDLFADTLNSYMDFNIGIYDVVYKVYPLETFKTFIEKTKDDIENKRVDFDKYNFYSNAEYEIAEEVEESITDKYEIINASLVVSPVNGKPINEVKLGDKIVVSINSNLFEEDMVYLDSHGKKDVYSKYLVPGEIIEKSVTEESTTLTIKLSERCCAIIEEVEPIKLRMFNPEKDTYVAPPVISMNERINLIAKFFDNISIFNLIMFGLGITSLFILTYILYIMLTT
;
A
#
# COMPACT_ATOMS: atom_id res chain seq x y z
N MET A 1 -7.44 -19.03 62.57
CA MET A 1 -7.91 -19.41 61.22
C MET A 1 -7.77 -18.18 60.36
N ILE A 2 -6.74 -18.14 59.53
CA ILE A 2 -6.55 -17.07 58.55
C ILE A 2 -7.42 -17.49 57.37
N GLN A 3 -8.49 -16.75 57.11
CA GLN A 3 -9.24 -16.86 55.85
C GLN A 3 -8.29 -16.39 54.75
N GLU A 4 -7.85 -17.31 53.90
CA GLU A 4 -7.31 -16.95 52.60
C GLU A 4 -8.44 -16.25 51.83
N GLU A 5 -8.31 -14.94 51.65
CA GLU A 5 -9.02 -14.22 50.59
C GLU A 5 -8.60 -14.87 49.27
N VAL A 6 -9.47 -15.73 48.74
CA VAL A 6 -9.43 -16.12 47.34
C VAL A 6 -9.77 -14.87 46.55
N THR A 7 -8.73 -14.13 46.15
CA THR A 7 -8.85 -13.08 45.13
C THR A 7 -9.28 -13.78 43.83
N THR A 8 -10.58 -13.76 43.56
CA THR A 8 -11.08 -14.05 42.21
C THR A 8 -10.44 -13.03 41.29
N ALA A 9 -9.46 -13.44 40.49
CA ALA A 9 -8.91 -12.60 39.45
C ALA A 9 -10.08 -12.08 38.59
N ASP A 10 -10.24 -10.77 38.53
CA ASP A 10 -11.25 -10.14 37.69
C ASP A 10 -11.00 -10.60 36.26
N LYS A 11 -11.98 -11.28 35.66
CA LYS A 11 -11.84 -11.78 34.29
C LYS A 11 -11.66 -10.61 33.33
N GLU A 12 -10.72 -10.76 32.40
CA GLU A 12 -10.32 -9.68 31.49
C GLU A 12 -10.68 -9.99 30.03
N CYS A 13 -11.02 -8.93 29.31
CA CYS A 13 -11.23 -8.92 27.86
C CYS A 13 -10.15 -8.04 27.23
N ILE A 14 -9.56 -8.49 26.13
CA ILE A 14 -8.68 -7.69 25.30
C ILE A 14 -9.48 -7.20 24.10
N ALA A 15 -9.71 -5.89 24.03
CA ALA A 15 -10.22 -5.21 22.86
C ALA A 15 -9.05 -4.84 21.94
N VAL A 16 -9.18 -5.16 20.66
CA VAL A 16 -8.18 -4.87 19.64
C VAL A 16 -8.84 -4.16 18.48
N ARG A 17 -8.22 -3.07 18.04
CA ARG A 17 -8.50 -2.36 16.81
C ARG A 17 -7.32 -2.54 15.86
N LEU A 18 -7.61 -3.01 14.66
CA LEU A 18 -6.71 -3.05 13.53
C LEU A 18 -7.18 -2.03 12.49
N LEU A 19 -6.24 -1.18 12.07
CA LEU A 19 -6.41 -0.29 10.95
C LEU A 19 -5.66 -0.86 9.75
N ALA A 20 -6.37 -1.04 8.65
CA ALA A 20 -5.78 -1.46 7.40
C ALA A 20 -6.30 -0.62 6.22
N GLU A 21 -5.63 -0.69 5.08
CA GLU A 21 -6.04 0.00 3.86
C GLU A 21 -5.90 -0.92 2.65
N TYR A 22 -6.74 -0.66 1.66
CA TYR A 22 -6.60 -1.14 0.28
C TYR A 22 -5.82 -0.07 -0.50
N PRO A 23 -4.52 -0.27 -0.79
CA PRO A 23 -3.70 0.69 -1.52
C PRO A 23 -4.23 0.95 -2.94
N ASP A 24 -4.96 -0.02 -3.50
CA ASP A 24 -5.49 0.07 -4.87
C ASP A 24 -6.86 0.76 -4.96
N THR A 25 -7.56 0.99 -3.83
CA THR A 25 -8.96 1.49 -3.84
C THR A 25 -9.26 2.64 -2.88
N ASP A 26 -8.23 3.29 -2.30
CA ASP A 26 -8.38 4.38 -1.31
C ASP A 26 -9.41 4.05 -0.22
N SER A 27 -9.46 2.77 0.18
CA SER A 27 -10.48 2.26 1.10
C SER A 27 -9.83 1.81 2.40
N TYR A 28 -10.33 2.34 3.51
CA TYR A 28 -9.88 1.99 4.85
C TYR A 28 -10.71 0.83 5.41
N ILE A 29 -10.03 -0.07 6.09
CA ILE A 29 -10.60 -1.22 6.78
C ILE A 29 -10.40 -1.02 8.27
N TYR A 30 -11.50 -0.94 9.00
CA TYR A 30 -11.51 -1.06 10.45
C TYR A 30 -11.92 -2.47 10.82
N LEU A 31 -11.03 -3.17 11.49
CA LEU A 31 -11.34 -4.44 12.13
C LEU A 31 -11.25 -4.25 13.64
N MET A 32 -12.34 -4.52 14.34
CA MET A 32 -12.37 -4.57 15.79
C MET A 32 -12.76 -5.94 16.27
N PHE A 33 -12.08 -6.47 17.27
CA PHE A 33 -12.41 -7.76 17.84
C PHE A 33 -12.03 -7.84 19.30
N PHE A 34 -12.69 -8.76 20.00
CA PHE A 34 -12.62 -8.88 21.45
C PHE A 34 -12.34 -10.32 21.83
N ILE A 35 -11.30 -10.54 22.63
CA ILE A 35 -10.91 -11.88 23.09
C ILE A 35 -10.97 -11.92 24.61
N ASP A 36 -11.71 -12.89 25.14
CA ASP A 36 -11.63 -13.26 26.56
C ASP A 36 -10.23 -13.79 26.85
N LYS A 37 -9.50 -13.12 27.73
CA LYS A 37 -8.08 -13.41 28.01
C LYS A 37 -7.88 -14.78 28.65
N ASP A 38 -8.86 -15.26 29.42
CA ASP A 38 -8.78 -16.50 30.18
C ASP A 38 -9.27 -17.69 29.32
N SER A 39 -10.44 -17.55 28.70
CA SER A 39 -11.03 -18.63 27.90
C SER A 39 -10.52 -18.67 26.47
N LEU A 40 -9.84 -17.61 26.02
CA LEU A 40 -9.33 -17.42 24.66
C LEU A 40 -10.43 -17.57 23.62
N LYS A 41 -11.67 -17.23 23.98
CA LYS A 41 -12.81 -17.21 23.07
C LYS A 41 -12.95 -15.81 22.47
N LEU A 42 -13.26 -15.77 21.18
CA LEU A 42 -13.75 -14.56 20.54
C LEU A 42 -15.10 -14.21 21.17
N ILE A 43 -15.22 -13.00 21.71
CA ILE A 43 -16.46 -12.47 22.30
C ILE A 43 -17.30 -11.88 21.18
N ASP A 44 -16.70 -10.98 20.39
CA ASP A 44 -17.33 -10.37 19.22
C ASP A 44 -16.27 -9.84 18.25
N SER A 45 -16.68 -9.53 17.02
CA SER A 45 -15.84 -8.88 16.03
C SER A 45 -16.67 -8.11 15.02
N GLU A 46 -16.21 -6.93 14.63
CA GLU A 46 -16.85 -6.10 13.62
C GLU A 46 -15.84 -5.62 12.56
N ILE A 47 -16.29 -5.58 11.31
CA ILE A 47 -15.47 -5.19 10.16
C ILE A 47 -16.21 -4.13 9.36
N MET A 48 -15.53 -3.03 9.12
CA MET A 48 -16.07 -1.91 8.38
C MET A 48 -15.09 -1.49 7.29
N VAL A 49 -15.58 -1.35 6.06
CA VAL A 49 -14.79 -0.85 4.92
C VAL A 49 -15.41 0.44 4.42
N SER A 50 -14.61 1.49 4.32
CA SER A 50 -15.06 2.84 3.98
C SER A 50 -13.99 3.58 3.20
N ASN A 51 -14.37 4.26 2.12
CA ASN A 51 -13.52 5.21 1.39
C ASN A 51 -13.73 6.67 1.85
N ASN A 52 -14.46 6.87 2.95
CA ASN A 52 -14.75 8.17 3.50
C ASN A 52 -13.68 8.59 4.52
N TYR A 53 -12.83 9.53 4.12
CA TYR A 53 -11.69 10.00 4.91
C TYR A 53 -12.08 10.81 6.15
N ASP A 54 -13.13 11.65 6.09
CA ASP A 54 -13.59 12.44 7.24
C ASP A 54 -14.09 11.53 8.37
N PHE A 55 -14.79 10.47 7.98
CA PHE A 55 -15.25 9.46 8.92
C PHE A 55 -14.09 8.68 9.53
N PHE A 56 -13.04 8.40 8.75
CA PHE A 56 -11.80 7.81 9.25
C PHE A 56 -11.08 8.70 10.28
N ILE A 57 -10.96 10.01 10.03
CA ILE A 57 -10.40 10.96 10.99
C ILE A 57 -11.19 10.90 12.30
N LEU A 58 -12.51 11.00 12.21
CA LEU A 58 -13.38 11.02 13.38
C LEU A 58 -13.29 9.72 14.20
N LEU A 59 -13.27 8.55 13.56
CA LEU A 59 -13.09 7.28 14.26
C LEU A 59 -11.72 7.18 14.92
N ASN A 60 -10.67 7.76 14.34
CA ASN A 60 -9.33 7.78 14.93
C ASN A 60 -9.20 8.75 16.12
N GLU A 61 -10.07 9.75 16.24
CA GLU A 61 -10.14 10.60 17.42
C GLU A 61 -10.74 9.87 18.64
N VAL A 62 -11.53 8.82 18.42
CA VAL A 62 -12.18 8.04 19.50
C VAL A 62 -11.16 7.17 20.21
N LYS A 63 -10.68 7.66 21.36
CA LYS A 63 -9.66 6.97 22.18
C LYS A 63 -10.18 5.77 22.97
N ASP A 64 -11.48 5.70 23.26
CA ASP A 64 -12.06 4.55 23.96
C ASP A 64 -12.56 3.51 22.97
N LEU A 65 -11.98 2.30 23.03
CA LEU A 65 -12.32 1.22 22.09
C LEU A 65 -13.76 0.71 22.26
N SER A 66 -14.39 0.87 23.43
CA SER A 66 -15.81 0.53 23.62
C SER A 66 -16.69 1.52 22.87
N GLU A 67 -16.42 2.82 23.01
CA GLU A 67 -17.17 3.83 22.26
C GLU A 67 -16.92 3.69 20.76
N LEU A 68 -15.68 3.41 20.34
CA LEU A 68 -15.36 3.15 18.95
C LEU A 68 -16.18 1.97 18.38
N TYR A 69 -16.38 0.91 19.17
CA TYR A 69 -17.20 -0.24 18.76
C TYR A 69 -18.63 0.18 18.49
N ARG A 70 -19.20 0.98 19.41
CA ARG A 70 -20.53 1.54 19.24
C ARG A 70 -20.64 2.42 18.00
N HIS A 71 -19.64 3.26 17.72
CA HIS A 71 -19.61 4.10 16.52
C HIS A 71 -19.62 3.26 15.23
N ILE A 72 -18.83 2.18 15.19
CA ILE A 72 -18.77 1.27 14.04
C ILE A 72 -20.10 0.52 13.86
N GLU A 73 -20.63 -0.09 14.91
CA GLU A 73 -21.92 -0.82 14.88
C GLU A 73 -23.09 0.07 14.40
N VAL A 74 -23.17 1.30 14.93
CA VAL A 74 -24.22 2.24 14.51
C VAL A 74 -24.04 2.66 13.05
N ALA A 75 -22.81 2.86 12.58
CA ALA A 75 -22.54 3.19 11.18
C ALA A 75 -22.91 2.04 10.23
N ILE A 76 -22.66 0.80 10.65
CA ILE A 76 -23.04 -0.42 9.93
C ILE A 76 -24.55 -0.55 9.79
N GLU A 77 -25.29 -0.44 10.89
CA GLU A 77 -26.75 -0.54 10.85
C GLU A 77 -27.38 0.62 10.05
N ALA A 78 -26.79 1.81 10.10
CA ALA A 78 -27.28 2.96 9.36
C ALA A 78 -27.02 2.88 7.84
N ASN A 79 -26.25 1.89 7.36
CA ASN A 79 -25.89 1.70 5.95
C ASN A 79 -25.27 2.96 5.29
N LYS A 80 -24.59 3.81 6.08
CA LYS A 80 -24.02 5.08 5.59
C LYS A 80 -22.61 4.87 5.08
N ASN A 81 -22.39 5.11 3.78
CA ASN A 81 -21.06 5.18 3.15
C ASN A 81 -20.16 3.95 3.37
N LEU A 82 -20.77 2.78 3.52
CA LEU A 82 -20.03 1.54 3.61
C LEU A 82 -19.85 0.94 2.23
N ILE A 83 -18.60 0.60 1.91
CA ILE A 83 -18.34 -0.42 0.93
C ILE A 83 -18.64 -1.73 1.68
N ILE A 84 -19.64 -2.48 1.24
CA ILE A 84 -19.93 -3.78 1.84
C ILE A 84 -18.63 -4.59 1.79
N PRO A 85 -18.06 -5.04 2.91
CA PRO A 85 -16.87 -5.87 2.88
C PRO A 85 -17.18 -7.08 2.02
N CYS A 86 -16.34 -7.32 1.00
CA CYS A 86 -16.50 -8.52 0.17
C CYS A 86 -16.57 -9.74 1.08
N ASP A 87 -17.52 -10.65 0.84
CA ASP A 87 -17.75 -11.84 1.67
C ASP A 87 -16.45 -12.61 1.96
N LYS A 88 -15.52 -12.60 0.99
CA LYS A 88 -14.18 -13.18 1.09
C LYS A 88 -13.32 -12.54 2.19
N LEU A 89 -13.26 -11.20 2.30
CA LEU A 89 -12.50 -10.51 3.35
C LEU A 89 -13.04 -10.89 4.74
N LYS A 90 -14.36 -10.90 4.87
CA LYS A 90 -15.03 -11.27 6.12
C LYS A 90 -14.73 -12.71 6.50
N ASP A 91 -14.75 -13.63 5.54
CA ASP A 91 -14.42 -15.04 5.75
C ASP A 91 -12.96 -15.27 6.16
N ASP A 92 -12.02 -14.58 5.51
CA ASP A 92 -10.59 -14.70 5.83
C ASP A 92 -10.27 -14.16 7.23
N ILE A 93 -10.81 -13.00 7.60
CA ILE A 93 -10.68 -12.46 8.97
C ILE A 93 -11.33 -13.42 9.98
N ASN A 94 -12.53 -13.91 9.70
CA ASN A 94 -13.20 -14.87 10.57
C ASN A 94 -12.39 -16.15 10.75
N LYS A 95 -11.69 -16.62 9.72
CA LYS A 95 -10.82 -17.79 9.80
C LYS A 95 -9.65 -17.55 10.73
N ILE A 96 -8.99 -16.39 10.64
CA ILE A 96 -7.91 -15.99 11.57
C ILE A 96 -8.42 -16.00 13.00
N LEU A 97 -9.55 -15.31 13.24
CA LEU A 97 -10.11 -15.12 14.57
C LEU A 97 -10.74 -16.39 15.15
N ARG A 98 -11.17 -17.36 14.32
CA ARG A 98 -11.70 -18.67 14.77
C ARG A 98 -10.61 -19.66 15.14
N ASP A 99 -9.38 -19.48 14.70
CA ASP A 99 -8.26 -20.33 15.12
C ASP A 99 -7.84 -20.01 16.57
N ARG A 100 -7.85 -21.04 17.43
CA ARG A 100 -7.41 -20.91 18.82
C ARG A 100 -5.92 -20.58 18.92
N ILE A 101 -5.08 -21.11 18.04
CA ILE A 101 -3.63 -20.87 18.05
C ILE A 101 -3.36 -19.39 17.79
N ASN A 102 -4.05 -18.81 16.82
CA ASN A 102 -3.98 -17.38 16.51
C ASN A 102 -4.42 -16.53 17.70
N ARG A 103 -5.56 -16.86 18.33
CA ARG A 103 -6.04 -16.13 19.51
C ARG A 103 -5.06 -16.22 20.70
N VAL A 104 -4.45 -17.39 20.93
CA VAL A 104 -3.37 -17.57 21.93
C VAL A 104 -2.20 -16.65 21.61
N GLY A 105 -1.76 -16.63 20.35
CA GLY A 105 -0.68 -15.77 19.86
C GLY A 105 -0.99 -14.31 20.15
N ILE A 106 -2.11 -13.81 19.66
CA ILE A 106 -2.55 -12.42 19.83
C ILE A 106 -2.55 -12.01 21.31
N VAL A 107 -3.18 -12.79 22.19
CA VAL A 107 -3.21 -12.48 23.64
C VAL A 107 -1.81 -12.43 24.25
N ASN A 108 -0.94 -13.37 23.88
CA ASN A 108 0.43 -13.43 24.38
C ASN A 108 1.30 -12.27 23.89
N TYR A 109 1.20 -11.91 22.60
CA TYR A 109 1.95 -10.80 22.00
C TYR A 109 1.51 -9.46 22.58
N LEU A 110 0.20 -9.23 22.70
CA LEU A 110 -0.34 -8.01 23.33
C LEU A 110 0.03 -7.90 24.81
N SER A 111 0.06 -9.01 25.55
CA SER A 111 0.52 -9.02 26.95
C SER A 111 1.99 -8.61 27.08
N LYS A 112 2.80 -8.82 26.04
CA LYS A 112 4.20 -8.37 25.93
C LYS A 112 4.34 -6.99 25.29
N LYS A 113 3.24 -6.34 24.94
CA LYS A 113 3.18 -5.07 24.19
C LYS A 113 3.85 -5.15 22.82
N ASP A 114 3.84 -6.33 22.21
CA ASP A 114 4.42 -6.57 20.89
C ASP A 114 3.29 -6.69 19.86
N ILE A 115 3.22 -5.73 18.94
CA ILE A 115 2.17 -5.65 17.92
C ILE A 115 2.62 -6.22 16.57
N ILE A 116 3.92 -6.35 16.34
CA ILE A 116 4.47 -6.76 15.04
C ILE A 116 4.00 -8.17 14.65
N PRO A 117 4.04 -9.19 15.54
CA PRO A 117 3.57 -10.53 15.19
C PRO A 117 2.07 -10.60 14.90
N ILE A 118 1.30 -9.62 15.37
CA ILE A 118 -0.15 -9.52 15.10
C ILE A 118 -0.35 -8.94 13.71
N ILE A 119 0.41 -7.89 13.36
CA ILE A 119 0.45 -7.35 11.99
C ILE A 119 0.82 -8.46 11.01
N ASP A 120 1.90 -9.20 11.27
CA ASP A 120 2.38 -10.28 10.40
C ASP A 120 1.31 -11.38 10.23
N LEU A 121 0.66 -11.81 11.32
CA LEU A 121 -0.39 -12.83 11.27
C LEU A 121 -1.54 -12.46 10.32
N PHE A 122 -2.00 -11.21 10.41
CA PHE A 122 -3.08 -10.72 9.57
C PHE A 122 -2.59 -10.41 8.15
N ALA A 123 -1.44 -9.79 7.98
CA ALA A 123 -0.85 -9.48 6.68
C ALA A 123 -0.55 -10.75 5.88
N ASP A 124 0.06 -11.77 6.48
CA ASP A 124 0.34 -13.05 5.80
C ASP A 124 -0.94 -13.71 5.32
N THR A 125 -1.98 -13.72 6.16
CA THR A 125 -3.24 -14.36 5.79
C THR A 125 -3.98 -13.56 4.71
N LEU A 126 -4.08 -12.24 4.87
CA LEU A 126 -4.81 -11.37 3.95
C LEU A 126 -4.11 -11.22 2.59
N ASN A 127 -2.77 -11.18 2.58
CA ASN A 127 -1.97 -11.04 1.35
C ASN A 127 -1.70 -12.38 0.64
N SER A 128 -1.87 -13.53 1.32
CA SER A 128 -1.69 -14.84 0.67
C SER A 128 -2.74 -15.17 -0.40
N TYR A 129 -3.86 -14.45 -0.43
CA TYR A 129 -5.00 -14.73 -1.31
C TYR A 129 -5.15 -13.74 -2.48
N MET A 130 -4.05 -13.33 -3.12
CA MET A 130 -3.85 -12.69 -4.47
C MET A 130 -4.80 -11.60 -5.00
N ASP A 131 -5.95 -11.32 -4.40
CA ASP A 131 -6.92 -10.34 -4.91
C ASP A 131 -6.76 -8.96 -4.25
N PHE A 132 -6.00 -8.88 -3.16
CA PHE A 132 -5.92 -7.70 -2.30
C PHE A 132 -4.52 -7.56 -1.70
N ASN A 133 -3.82 -6.46 -1.96
CA ASN A 133 -2.73 -6.02 -1.08
C ASN A 133 -3.38 -5.27 0.07
N ILE A 134 -3.35 -5.80 1.29
CA ILE A 134 -3.87 -5.10 2.47
C ILE A 134 -2.67 -4.68 3.31
N GLY A 135 -2.47 -3.36 3.42
CA GLY A 135 -1.50 -2.78 4.35
C GLY A 135 -2.16 -2.65 5.72
N ILE A 136 -1.49 -3.10 6.78
CA ILE A 136 -1.94 -2.88 8.17
C ILE A 136 -1.05 -1.80 8.78
N TYR A 137 -1.66 -0.69 9.17
CA TYR A 137 -0.93 0.52 9.58
C TYR A 137 -0.86 0.68 11.09
N ASP A 138 -1.88 0.20 11.80
CA ASP A 138 -1.98 0.44 13.23
C ASP A 138 -2.72 -0.67 13.96
N VAL A 139 -2.23 -0.96 15.16
CA VAL A 139 -2.81 -1.94 16.09
C VAL A 139 -2.91 -1.28 17.46
N VAL A 140 -4.12 -0.96 17.87
CA VAL A 140 -4.41 -0.41 19.19
C VAL A 140 -5.15 -1.46 20.01
N TYR A 141 -4.77 -1.61 21.28
CA TYR A 141 -5.45 -2.53 22.18
C TYR A 141 -5.64 -1.94 23.57
N LYS A 142 -6.68 -2.42 24.25
CA LYS A 142 -6.99 -2.04 25.63
C LYS A 142 -7.63 -3.22 26.36
N VAL A 143 -7.32 -3.34 27.64
CA VAL A 143 -7.88 -4.38 28.52
C VAL A 143 -9.06 -3.80 29.28
N TYR A 144 -10.17 -4.54 29.27
CA TYR A 144 -11.40 -4.19 29.96
C TYR A 144 -11.84 -5.33 30.90
N PRO A 145 -12.59 -5.04 31.99
CA PRO A 145 -13.27 -6.08 32.75
C PRO A 145 -14.29 -6.80 31.86
N LEU A 146 -14.23 -8.14 31.81
CA LEU A 146 -14.99 -8.97 30.88
C LEU A 146 -16.50 -8.73 30.98
N GLU A 147 -17.04 -8.75 32.20
CA GLU A 147 -18.49 -8.64 32.43
C GLU A 147 -19.02 -7.23 32.11
N THR A 148 -18.25 -6.19 32.44
CA THR A 148 -18.57 -4.81 32.06
C THR A 148 -18.63 -4.65 30.54
N PHE A 149 -17.67 -5.24 29.82
CA PHE A 149 -17.59 -5.13 28.38
C PHE A 149 -18.68 -5.93 27.65
N LYS A 150 -18.98 -7.15 28.11
CA LYS A 150 -20.12 -7.93 27.58
C LYS A 150 -21.44 -7.19 27.76
N THR A 151 -21.68 -6.66 28.95
CA THR A 151 -22.87 -5.85 29.24
C THR A 151 -22.95 -4.63 28.31
N PHE A 152 -21.80 -4.01 28.00
CA PHE A 152 -21.74 -2.89 27.07
C PHE A 152 -22.10 -3.28 25.62
N ILE A 153 -21.58 -4.41 25.12
CA ILE A 153 -21.93 -4.92 23.79
C ILE A 153 -23.43 -5.23 23.72
N GLU A 154 -23.95 -6.01 24.67
CA GLU A 154 -25.36 -6.39 24.72
C GLU A 154 -26.28 -5.18 24.75
N LYS A 155 -25.95 -4.18 25.58
CA LYS A 155 -26.70 -2.93 25.65
C LYS A 155 -26.62 -2.13 24.35
N THR A 156 -25.45 -2.09 23.70
CA THR A 156 -25.29 -1.39 22.42
C THR A 156 -26.17 -2.01 21.34
N LYS A 157 -26.19 -3.34 21.25
CA LYS A 157 -27.07 -4.07 20.33
C LYS A 157 -28.55 -3.85 20.65
N ASP A 158 -28.95 -3.94 21.92
CA ASP A 158 -30.33 -3.64 22.36
C ASP A 158 -30.75 -2.19 22.05
N ASP A 159 -29.85 -1.22 22.24
CA ASP A 159 -30.11 0.18 21.93
C ASP A 159 -30.31 0.40 20.42
N ILE A 160 -29.54 -0.31 19.57
CA ILE A 160 -29.66 -0.26 18.11
C ILE A 160 -30.96 -0.93 17.64
N GLU A 161 -31.21 -2.18 18.06
CA GLU A 161 -32.41 -2.95 17.69
C GLU A 161 -33.70 -2.22 18.09
N ASN A 162 -33.72 -1.59 19.27
CA ASN A 162 -34.88 -0.85 19.76
C ASN A 162 -34.92 0.62 19.31
N LYS A 163 -34.03 1.04 18.40
CA LYS A 163 -33.92 2.42 17.89
C LYS A 163 -33.83 3.48 19.00
N ARG A 164 -33.17 3.14 20.10
CA ARG A 164 -32.86 4.06 21.22
C ARG A 164 -31.60 4.87 20.95
N VAL A 165 -30.86 4.53 19.91
CA VAL A 165 -29.76 5.33 19.39
C VAL A 165 -30.32 6.49 18.58
N ASP A 166 -29.91 7.71 18.94
CA ASP A 166 -30.11 8.88 18.11
C ASP A 166 -29.17 8.80 16.90
N PHE A 167 -29.66 8.21 15.81
CA PHE A 167 -28.89 8.09 14.57
C PHE A 167 -28.52 9.44 13.96
N ASP A 168 -29.13 10.56 14.38
CA ASP A 168 -28.76 11.92 13.97
C ASP A 168 -27.49 12.41 14.67
N LYS A 169 -27.26 12.00 15.92
CA LYS A 169 -25.96 12.18 16.60
C LYS A 169 -24.82 11.42 15.90
N TYR A 170 -25.16 10.31 15.25
CA TYR A 170 -24.26 9.51 14.42
C TYR A 170 -24.52 9.76 12.92
N ASN A 171 -25.23 10.83 12.59
CA ASN A 171 -25.38 11.31 11.23
C ASN A 171 -24.20 12.23 11.00
N PHE A 172 -23.09 11.60 10.65
CA PHE A 172 -21.82 12.22 10.31
C PHE A 172 -21.90 13.23 9.13
N TYR A 173 -23.12 13.56 8.68
CA TYR A 173 -23.43 14.44 7.56
C TYR A 173 -24.58 15.44 7.78
N SER A 174 -25.29 15.49 8.93
CA SER A 174 -26.58 16.21 8.95
C SER A 174 -26.74 17.45 9.85
N ASN A 175 -25.72 17.99 10.49
CA ASN A 175 -25.83 19.31 11.15
C ASN A 175 -24.53 20.13 11.13
N ALA A 176 -23.70 19.86 10.13
CA ALA A 176 -22.76 20.83 9.63
C ALA A 176 -23.48 21.62 8.53
N GLU A 177 -24.34 22.57 8.90
CA GLU A 177 -24.36 23.84 8.17
C GLU A 177 -23.02 24.52 8.47
N TYR A 178 -21.93 23.93 7.96
CA TYR A 178 -20.80 24.74 7.61
C TYR A 178 -21.20 25.34 6.28
N GLU A 179 -21.07 26.66 6.21
CA GLU A 179 -20.86 27.33 4.95
C GLU A 179 -20.06 26.37 4.06
N ILE A 180 -20.49 26.22 2.82
CA ILE A 180 -19.54 25.96 1.76
C ILE A 180 -18.55 27.12 1.92
N ALA A 181 -17.54 26.95 2.77
CA ALA A 181 -16.29 27.60 2.57
C ALA A 181 -15.99 27.15 1.15
N GLU A 182 -16.16 28.08 0.21
CA GLU A 182 -15.28 28.12 -0.94
C GLU A 182 -13.96 27.57 -0.44
N GLU A 183 -13.56 26.42 -1.00
CA GLU A 183 -12.25 25.83 -0.74
C GLU A 183 -11.29 27.00 -0.63
N VAL A 184 -10.87 27.32 0.60
CA VAL A 184 -9.62 28.02 0.73
C VAL A 184 -8.68 26.89 0.37
N GLU A 185 -8.39 26.77 -0.93
CA GLU A 185 -7.31 25.96 -1.46
C GLU A 185 -6.14 26.19 -0.51
N GLU A 186 -5.88 25.23 0.39
CA GLU A 186 -4.56 25.17 1.01
C GLU A 186 -3.64 24.91 -0.17
N SER A 187 -3.03 25.99 -0.64
CA SER A 187 -2.19 26.00 -1.82
C SER A 187 -1.17 24.87 -1.71
N ILE A 188 -0.94 24.14 -2.80
CA ILE A 188 0.10 23.10 -2.89
C ILE A 188 1.45 23.59 -2.32
N THR A 189 1.70 24.91 -2.39
CA THR A 189 2.88 25.60 -1.80
C THR A 189 3.02 25.47 -0.29
N ASP A 190 1.92 25.17 0.42
CA ASP A 190 1.88 25.11 1.88
C ASP A 190 2.13 23.68 2.40
N LYS A 191 1.94 22.67 1.52
CA LYS A 191 2.13 21.24 1.83
C LYS A 191 3.44 20.67 1.31
N TYR A 192 3.97 21.22 0.21
CA TYR A 192 5.15 20.69 -0.46
C TYR A 192 6.15 21.78 -0.81
N GLU A 193 7.44 21.47 -0.69
CA GLU A 193 8.49 22.27 -1.29
C GLU A 193 8.45 22.11 -2.82
N ILE A 194 8.25 23.21 -3.53
CA ILE A 194 8.17 23.18 -5.00
C ILE A 194 9.59 23.17 -5.56
N ILE A 195 9.92 22.10 -6.25
CA ILE A 195 11.21 21.93 -6.91
C ILE A 195 11.07 21.99 -8.43
N ASN A 196 12.10 22.55 -9.08
CA ASN A 196 12.13 22.64 -10.54
C ASN A 196 12.41 21.26 -11.16
N ALA A 197 11.41 20.74 -11.86
CA ALA A 197 11.51 19.51 -12.65
C ALA A 197 11.17 19.78 -14.13
N SER A 198 11.59 18.89 -15.02
CA SER A 198 11.19 18.88 -16.42
C SER A 198 10.61 17.53 -16.80
N LEU A 199 9.52 17.53 -17.57
CA LEU A 199 8.88 16.32 -18.08
C LEU A 199 9.82 15.54 -19.00
N VAL A 200 9.80 14.21 -18.88
CA VAL A 200 10.54 13.32 -19.78
C VAL A 200 9.58 12.77 -20.82
N VAL A 201 9.84 13.07 -22.09
CA VAL A 201 8.99 12.64 -23.20
C VAL A 201 9.39 11.27 -23.76
N SER A 202 8.41 10.48 -24.19
CA SER A 202 8.60 9.21 -24.89
C SER A 202 7.64 9.12 -26.09
N PRO A 203 8.08 9.53 -27.29
CA PRO A 203 7.20 9.61 -28.47
C PRO A 203 6.59 8.26 -28.91
N VAL A 204 7.30 7.15 -28.65
CA VAL A 204 6.93 5.81 -29.12
C VAL A 204 6.08 5.04 -28.12
N ASN A 205 6.45 5.06 -26.83
CA ASN A 205 5.83 4.25 -25.78
C ASN A 205 5.21 5.09 -24.64
N GLY A 206 5.22 6.42 -24.78
CA GLY A 206 4.68 7.32 -23.78
C GLY A 206 3.17 7.51 -23.89
N LYS A 207 2.58 7.98 -22.80
CA LYS A 207 1.16 8.29 -22.70
C LYS A 207 0.92 9.76 -23.02
N PRO A 208 -0.02 10.13 -23.92
CA PRO A 208 -0.33 11.53 -24.20
C PRO A 208 -0.69 12.28 -22.91
N ILE A 209 -0.16 13.49 -22.71
CA ILE A 209 -0.37 14.29 -21.49
C ILE A 209 -1.87 14.46 -21.14
N ASN A 210 -2.72 14.55 -22.16
CA ASN A 210 -4.18 14.65 -22.00
C ASN A 210 -4.83 13.37 -21.47
N GLU A 211 -4.26 12.20 -21.73
CA GLU A 211 -4.80 10.89 -21.31
C GLU A 211 -4.31 10.45 -19.93
N VAL A 212 -3.33 11.17 -19.38
CA VAL A 212 -2.78 10.90 -18.05
C VAL A 212 -3.80 11.24 -16.97
N LYS A 213 -3.91 10.40 -15.95
CA LYS A 213 -4.89 10.48 -14.85
C LYS A 213 -4.18 10.79 -13.53
N LEU A 214 -4.95 11.22 -12.53
CA LEU A 214 -4.47 11.28 -11.15
C LEU A 214 -4.00 9.88 -10.70
N GLY A 215 -2.92 9.83 -9.93
CA GLY A 215 -2.27 8.58 -9.51
C GLY A 215 -1.33 7.94 -10.55
N ASP A 216 -1.34 8.41 -11.81
CA ASP A 216 -0.38 7.92 -12.80
C ASP A 216 1.06 8.32 -12.40
N LYS A 217 1.98 7.35 -12.45
CA LYS A 217 3.41 7.59 -12.18
C LYS A 217 4.15 7.86 -13.48
N ILE A 218 4.78 9.04 -13.56
CA ILE A 218 5.57 9.49 -14.71
C ILE A 218 7.02 9.71 -14.30
N VAL A 219 7.94 9.63 -15.26
CA VAL A 219 9.34 9.96 -15.02
C VAL A 219 9.55 11.44 -15.29
N VAL A 220 10.08 12.17 -14.30
CA VAL A 220 10.53 13.55 -14.44
C VAL A 220 12.03 13.65 -14.28
N SER A 221 12.60 14.76 -14.74
CA SER A 221 14.02 15.08 -14.56
C SER A 221 14.20 16.27 -13.62
N ILE A 222 15.06 16.12 -12.61
CA ILE A 222 15.39 17.19 -11.65
C ILE A 222 16.90 17.48 -11.68
N ASN A 223 17.31 18.69 -11.32
CA ASN A 223 18.73 19.04 -11.27
C ASN A 223 19.43 18.36 -10.09
N SER A 224 20.70 18.02 -10.25
CA SER A 224 21.46 17.28 -9.24
C SER A 224 21.71 18.03 -7.93
N ASN A 225 21.53 19.36 -7.92
CA ASN A 225 21.60 20.20 -6.73
C ASN A 225 20.31 20.20 -5.89
N LEU A 226 19.22 19.59 -6.39
CA LEU A 226 17.93 19.41 -5.71
C LEU A 226 17.78 17.95 -5.24
N PHE A 227 18.88 17.34 -4.82
CA PHE A 227 18.90 15.96 -4.36
C PHE A 227 18.36 15.87 -2.93
N GLU A 228 17.35 15.04 -2.73
CA GLU A 228 16.73 14.77 -1.44
C GLU A 228 16.83 13.27 -1.12
N GLU A 229 17.14 12.93 0.13
CA GLU A 229 17.37 11.53 0.53
C GLU A 229 16.09 10.66 0.49
N ASP A 230 14.92 11.28 0.51
CA ASP A 230 13.61 10.63 0.51
C ASP A 230 13.02 10.40 -0.90
N MET A 231 13.73 10.82 -1.96
CA MET A 231 13.32 10.62 -3.35
C MET A 231 13.85 9.31 -3.93
N VAL A 232 13.06 8.70 -4.82
CA VAL A 232 13.47 7.52 -5.58
C VAL A 232 14.19 7.95 -6.85
N TYR A 233 15.43 7.52 -7.03
CA TYR A 233 16.24 7.87 -8.20
C TYR A 233 16.38 6.67 -9.14
N LEU A 234 16.08 6.88 -10.43
CA LEU A 234 16.35 5.90 -11.48
C LEU A 234 17.82 6.01 -11.89
N ASP A 235 18.58 4.93 -11.71
CA ASP A 235 20.06 4.92 -11.78
C ASP A 235 20.60 5.54 -13.08
N SER A 236 21.37 6.62 -12.95
CA SER A 236 22.05 7.27 -14.07
C SER A 236 23.53 6.87 -14.06
N HIS A 237 23.90 5.92 -14.92
CA HIS A 237 25.30 5.51 -15.14
C HIS A 237 26.13 6.60 -15.84
N GLY A 238 26.40 7.72 -15.16
CA GLY A 238 27.19 8.84 -15.69
C GLY A 238 27.96 9.61 -14.60
N LYS A 239 29.05 10.28 -15.00
CA LYS A 239 29.77 11.21 -14.12
C LYS A 239 28.84 12.37 -13.74
N LYS A 240 28.63 12.54 -12.44
CA LYS A 240 27.72 13.51 -11.84
C LYS A 240 28.44 14.84 -11.65
N ASP A 241 28.13 15.82 -12.52
CA ASP A 241 28.46 17.24 -12.33
C ASP A 241 27.22 18.02 -11.81
N VAL A 242 27.40 19.27 -11.37
CA VAL A 242 26.37 20.16 -10.79
C VAL A 242 25.20 20.46 -11.76
N TYR A 243 25.40 20.22 -13.06
CA TYR A 243 24.36 20.37 -14.09
C TYR A 243 23.74 19.03 -14.54
N SER A 244 24.07 17.93 -13.87
CA SER A 244 23.50 16.63 -14.20
C SER A 244 22.03 16.58 -13.81
N LYS A 245 21.20 15.93 -14.62
CA LYS A 245 19.80 15.70 -14.30
C LYS A 245 19.60 14.29 -13.76
N TYR A 246 18.88 14.17 -12.66
CA TYR A 246 18.40 12.91 -12.13
C TYR A 246 17.01 12.59 -12.66
N LEU A 247 16.74 11.31 -12.90
CA LEU A 247 15.42 10.83 -13.26
C LEU A 247 14.72 10.33 -12.00
N VAL A 248 13.52 10.86 -11.74
CA VAL A 248 12.73 10.58 -10.55
C VAL A 248 11.32 10.17 -11.01
N PRO A 249 10.77 9.05 -10.51
CA PRO A 249 9.37 8.74 -10.71
C PRO A 249 8.54 9.64 -9.79
N GLY A 250 7.54 10.30 -10.36
CA GLY A 250 6.61 11.16 -9.63
C GLY A 250 5.16 10.79 -9.92
N GLU A 251 4.30 10.98 -8.95
CA GLU A 251 2.88 10.69 -9.02
C GLU A 251 2.07 11.96 -9.26
N ILE A 252 1.12 11.90 -10.19
CA ILE A 252 0.29 13.07 -10.51
C ILE A 252 -0.81 13.21 -9.48
N ILE A 253 -0.75 14.27 -8.70
CA ILE A 253 -1.70 14.58 -7.62
C ILE A 253 -2.76 15.59 -8.05
N GLU A 254 -2.43 16.47 -8.99
CA GLU A 254 -3.41 17.36 -9.62
C GLU A 254 -3.12 17.54 -11.11
N LYS A 255 -4.19 17.81 -11.86
CA LYS A 255 -4.14 18.08 -13.29
C LYS A 255 -5.20 19.11 -13.66
N SER A 256 -4.77 20.21 -14.24
CA SER A 256 -5.64 21.22 -14.84
C SER A 256 -5.43 21.24 -16.35
N VAL A 257 -6.52 21.22 -17.11
CA VAL A 257 -6.48 21.28 -18.58
C VAL A 257 -7.27 22.52 -19.00
N THR A 258 -6.58 23.48 -19.60
CA THR A 258 -7.19 24.65 -20.23
C THR A 258 -7.21 24.46 -21.75
N GLU A 259 -7.80 25.40 -22.48
CA GLU A 259 -7.76 25.39 -23.95
C GLU A 259 -6.35 25.63 -24.50
N GLU A 260 -5.45 26.22 -23.70
CA GLU A 260 -4.11 26.65 -24.12
C GLU A 260 -2.98 25.81 -23.53
N SER A 261 -3.17 25.20 -22.36
CA SER A 261 -2.12 24.45 -21.66
C SER A 261 -2.66 23.35 -20.74
N THR A 262 -1.81 22.38 -20.43
CA THR A 262 -2.03 21.37 -19.39
C THR A 262 -1.04 21.59 -18.26
N THR A 263 -1.54 21.85 -17.06
CA THR A 263 -0.74 21.98 -15.83
C THR A 263 -0.83 20.69 -15.03
N LEU A 264 0.33 20.14 -14.67
CA LEU A 264 0.47 18.94 -13.85
C LEU A 264 1.18 19.27 -12.55
N THR A 265 0.59 18.84 -11.44
CA THR A 265 1.20 18.82 -10.12
C THR A 265 1.65 17.39 -9.81
N ILE A 266 2.96 17.20 -9.62
CA ILE A 266 3.62 15.90 -9.57
C ILE A 266 4.34 15.77 -8.23
N LYS A 267 3.85 14.89 -7.35
CA LYS A 267 4.49 14.52 -6.09
C LYS A 267 5.74 13.68 -6.36
N LEU A 268 6.88 14.11 -5.84
CA LEU A 268 8.18 13.45 -6.03
C LEU A 268 8.68 12.74 -4.76
N SER A 269 8.31 13.26 -3.60
CA SER A 269 8.48 12.62 -2.30
C SER A 269 7.35 13.06 -1.36
N GLU A 270 7.41 12.66 -0.09
CA GLU A 270 6.47 13.14 0.92
C GLU A 270 6.63 14.64 1.23
N ARG A 271 7.72 15.26 0.78
CA ARG A 271 8.05 16.66 1.07
C ARG A 271 8.12 17.55 -0.16
N CYS A 272 8.31 16.97 -1.35
CA CYS A 272 8.60 17.73 -2.56
C CYS A 272 7.58 17.46 -3.66
N CYS A 273 7.24 18.54 -4.38
CA CYS A 273 6.35 18.50 -5.53
C CYS A 273 6.95 19.31 -6.69
N ALA A 274 6.60 18.97 -7.93
CA ALA A 274 6.89 19.78 -9.09
C ALA A 274 5.58 20.20 -9.76
N ILE A 275 5.46 21.48 -10.10
CA ILE A 275 4.35 22.01 -10.90
C ILE A 275 4.90 22.33 -12.27
N ILE A 276 4.35 21.72 -13.32
CA ILE A 276 4.81 21.89 -14.68
C ILE A 276 3.61 22.19 -15.58
N GLU A 277 3.66 23.33 -16.26
CA GLU A 277 2.72 23.71 -17.30
C GLU A 277 3.31 23.39 -18.67
N GLU A 278 2.52 22.74 -19.52
CA GLU A 278 2.92 22.37 -20.88
C GLU A 278 1.86 22.80 -21.89
N VAL A 279 2.32 23.44 -22.97
CA VAL A 279 1.47 23.98 -24.03
C VAL A 279 1.38 23.00 -25.20
N GLU A 280 2.41 22.16 -25.37
CA GLU A 280 2.46 21.22 -26.48
C GLU A 280 1.84 19.84 -26.14
N PRO A 281 1.15 19.19 -27.10
CA PRO A 281 0.64 17.84 -26.91
C PRO A 281 1.80 16.82 -26.95
N ILE A 282 2.44 16.63 -25.80
CA ILE A 282 3.55 15.69 -25.63
C ILE A 282 3.09 14.33 -25.09
N LYS A 283 3.89 13.30 -25.33
CA LYS A 283 3.71 11.97 -24.72
C LYS A 283 4.72 11.78 -23.59
N LEU A 284 4.22 11.59 -22.37
CA LEU A 284 5.03 11.43 -21.17
C LEU A 284 5.57 10.01 -21.04
N ARG A 285 6.81 9.87 -20.57
CA ARG A 285 7.38 8.59 -20.18
C ARG A 285 6.72 8.14 -18.88
N MET A 286 5.88 7.10 -18.96
CA MET A 286 5.35 6.44 -17.78
C MET A 286 6.47 5.70 -17.04
N PHE A 287 6.43 5.73 -15.71
CA PHE A 287 7.30 4.90 -14.89
C PHE A 287 6.85 3.44 -15.00
N ASN A 288 7.78 2.54 -15.33
CA ASN A 288 7.53 1.12 -15.39
C ASN A 288 8.41 0.40 -14.35
N PRO A 289 7.85 -0.12 -13.26
CA PRO A 289 8.64 -0.74 -12.20
C PRO A 289 9.48 -1.94 -12.71
N GLU A 290 9.01 -2.72 -13.67
CA GLU A 290 9.75 -3.88 -14.20
C GLU A 290 10.97 -3.49 -15.05
N LYS A 291 10.95 -2.30 -15.67
CA LYS A 291 12.01 -1.83 -16.57
C LYS A 291 12.90 -0.76 -15.95
N ASP A 292 12.34 0.03 -15.05
CA ASP A 292 12.97 1.23 -14.50
C ASP A 292 13.51 1.01 -13.07
N THR A 293 13.12 -0.07 -12.38
CA THR A 293 13.82 -0.50 -11.16
C THR A 293 14.83 -1.59 -11.46
N TYR A 294 16.03 -1.48 -10.88
CA TYR A 294 17.00 -2.57 -10.92
C TYR A 294 16.52 -3.69 -9.99
N VAL A 295 15.79 -4.64 -10.54
CA VAL A 295 15.58 -5.93 -9.89
C VAL A 295 16.85 -6.75 -10.13
N ALA A 296 17.67 -6.91 -9.10
CA ALA A 296 18.76 -7.88 -9.14
C ALA A 296 18.14 -9.22 -9.59
N PRO A 297 18.61 -9.84 -10.69
CA PRO A 297 18.02 -11.07 -11.15
C PRO A 297 18.04 -12.08 -9.99
N PRO A 298 16.96 -12.85 -9.79
CA PRO A 298 16.94 -13.87 -8.74
C PRO A 298 18.21 -14.70 -8.86
N VAL A 299 18.79 -15.10 -7.73
CA VAL A 299 19.97 -15.98 -7.73
C VAL A 299 19.50 -17.33 -8.28
N ILE A 300 19.49 -17.44 -9.60
CA ILE A 300 19.13 -18.66 -10.31
C ILE A 300 20.15 -19.69 -9.84
N SER A 301 19.66 -20.74 -9.18
CA SER A 301 20.53 -21.83 -8.74
C SER A 301 21.28 -22.40 -9.96
N MET A 302 22.51 -22.88 -9.76
CA MET A 302 23.33 -23.38 -10.88
C MET A 302 22.58 -24.44 -11.72
N ASN A 303 21.68 -25.21 -11.09
CA ASN A 303 20.82 -26.18 -11.74
C ASN A 303 19.74 -25.55 -12.65
N GLU A 304 19.14 -24.44 -12.25
CA GLU A 304 18.16 -23.73 -13.09
C GLU A 304 18.83 -23.00 -14.26
N ARG A 305 20.07 -22.50 -14.08
CA ARG A 305 20.86 -21.95 -15.19
C ARG A 305 21.19 -23.02 -16.23
N ILE A 306 21.59 -24.21 -15.78
CA ILE A 306 21.85 -25.35 -16.67
C ILE A 306 20.58 -25.77 -17.42
N ASN A 307 19.41 -25.77 -16.76
CA ASN A 307 18.14 -26.09 -17.41
C ASN A 307 17.66 -25.01 -18.41
N LEU A 308 17.90 -23.72 -18.13
CA LEU A 308 17.62 -22.63 -19.07
C LEU A 308 18.55 -22.68 -20.29
N ILE A 309 19.84 -22.92 -20.05
CA ILE A 309 20.83 -23.11 -21.12
C ILE A 309 20.48 -24.34 -21.95
N ALA A 310 20.12 -25.46 -21.32
CA ALA A 310 19.66 -26.66 -22.02
C ALA A 310 18.42 -26.38 -22.87
N LYS A 311 17.41 -25.67 -22.36
CA LYS A 311 16.23 -25.24 -23.14
C LYS A 311 16.58 -24.31 -24.31
N PHE A 312 17.57 -23.43 -24.15
CA PHE A 312 18.05 -22.56 -25.24
C PHE A 312 18.82 -23.35 -26.32
N PHE A 313 19.60 -24.37 -25.92
CA PHE A 313 20.32 -25.24 -26.86
C PHE A 313 19.44 -26.31 -27.51
N ASP A 314 18.35 -26.75 -26.86
CA ASP A 314 17.39 -27.70 -27.43
C ASP A 314 16.66 -27.12 -28.66
N ASN A 315 16.52 -25.80 -28.74
CA ASN A 315 15.92 -25.10 -29.88
C ASN A 315 16.91 -24.79 -31.02
N ILE A 316 18.21 -25.02 -30.82
CA ILE A 316 19.23 -24.81 -31.86
C ILE A 316 19.61 -26.17 -32.42
N SER A 317 19.26 -26.41 -33.69
CA SER A 317 19.68 -27.63 -34.38
C SER A 317 21.20 -27.78 -34.29
N ILE A 318 21.68 -28.95 -33.82
CA ILE A 318 23.10 -29.30 -33.70
C ILE A 318 23.86 -29.02 -35.01
N PHE A 319 23.18 -29.14 -36.15
CA PHE A 319 23.72 -28.81 -37.47
C PHE A 319 24.10 -27.32 -37.60
N ASN A 320 23.26 -26.40 -37.11
CA ASN A 320 23.55 -24.96 -37.14
C ASN A 320 24.73 -24.61 -36.23
N LEU A 321 24.85 -25.27 -35.08
CA LEU A 321 25.98 -25.07 -34.16
C LEU A 321 27.31 -25.53 -34.80
N ILE A 322 27.32 -26.68 -35.47
CA ILE A 322 28.49 -27.20 -36.19
C ILE A 322 28.87 -26.27 -37.35
N MET A 323 27.88 -25.79 -38.12
CA MET A 323 28.11 -24.84 -39.22
C MET A 323 28.69 -23.51 -38.71
N PHE A 324 28.25 -23.02 -37.55
CA PHE A 324 28.80 -21.81 -36.93
C PHE A 324 30.27 -21.99 -36.50
N GLY A 325 30.60 -23.15 -35.91
CA GLY A 325 31.97 -23.50 -35.54
C GLY A 325 32.90 -23.62 -36.74
N LEU A 326 32.43 -24.26 -37.82
CA LEU A 326 33.18 -24.33 -39.08
C LEU A 326 33.38 -22.94 -39.70
N GLY A 327 32.37 -22.07 -39.65
CA GLY A 327 32.48 -20.68 -40.10
C GLY A 327 33.59 -19.92 -39.36
N ILE A 328 33.60 -19.98 -38.03
CA ILE A 328 34.61 -19.29 -37.21
C ILE A 328 36.02 -19.84 -37.49
N THR A 329 36.20 -21.16 -37.53
CA THR A 329 37.52 -21.76 -37.84
C THR A 329 38.01 -21.39 -39.24
N SER A 330 37.12 -21.33 -40.24
CA SER A 330 37.48 -20.88 -41.60
C SER A 330 37.95 -19.43 -41.61
N LEU A 331 37.33 -18.56 -40.79
CA LEU A 331 37.71 -17.17 -40.66
C LEU A 331 39.12 -17.05 -40.07
N PHE A 332 39.43 -17.80 -39.01
CA PHE A 332 40.77 -17.82 -38.41
C PHE A 332 41.85 -18.29 -39.38
N ILE A 333 41.56 -19.33 -40.17
CA ILE A 333 42.49 -19.82 -41.20
C ILE A 333 42.71 -18.75 -42.27
N LEU A 334 41.65 -18.08 -42.72
CA LEU A 334 41.76 -16.99 -43.70
C LEU A 334 42.60 -15.83 -43.18
N THR A 335 42.37 -15.40 -41.93
CA THR A 335 43.14 -14.33 -41.29
C THR A 335 44.61 -14.73 -41.15
N TYR A 336 44.90 -15.99 -40.85
CA TYR A 336 46.26 -16.50 -40.74
C TYR A 336 46.98 -16.55 -42.10
N ILE A 337 46.29 -16.98 -43.16
CA ILE A 337 46.82 -16.94 -44.53
C ILE A 337 47.11 -15.50 -44.96
N LEU A 338 46.18 -14.57 -44.69
CA LEU A 338 46.35 -13.14 -44.96
C LEU A 338 47.54 -12.56 -44.20
N TYR A 339 47.70 -12.94 -42.93
CA TYR A 339 48.82 -12.51 -42.11
C TYR A 339 50.16 -12.97 -42.70
N ILE A 340 50.28 -14.23 -43.12
CA ILE A 340 51.49 -14.73 -43.80
C ILE A 340 51.73 -13.94 -45.10
N MET A 341 50.73 -13.79 -45.95
CA MET A 341 50.84 -13.05 -47.22
C MET A 341 51.24 -11.58 -47.06
N LEU A 342 50.92 -10.94 -45.94
CA LEU A 342 51.27 -9.55 -45.64
C LEU A 342 52.65 -9.40 -44.97
N THR A 343 53.19 -10.48 -44.40
CA THR A 343 54.46 -10.48 -43.65
C THR A 343 55.61 -11.20 -44.36
N THR A 344 55.32 -11.83 -45.51
CA THR A 344 56.29 -12.33 -46.49
C THR A 344 56.24 -11.46 -47.73
#